data_AF-A0A8S1KGX2-F1
#
_entry.id   AF-A0A8S1KGX2-F1
#
_cell.length_a   1.000
_cell.length_b   1.000
_cell.length_c   1.000
_cell.angle_alpha   90.00
_cell.angle_beta   90.00
_cell.angle_gamma   90.00
#
_symmetry.space_group_name_H-M   'P 1'
#
loop_
_entity.id
_entity.type
_entity.pdbx_description
1 polymer ?
#
loop_
_entity_poly.entity_id
_entity_poly.type
_entity_poly.pdbx_seq_one_letter_code
_entity_poly.pdbx_strand_id
1 'polypeptide(L)'
;MIFRILKNPLLSKTFRSQIPSFGVLNHEKFQKKVEGKGKVTKFLYEFWEILYQGTWDQCVDAKTMIQYTFQQKKTAFMLSEIIRIRKDLVKFIPFSFFLIVPGAELLLPPYLYLFPNAFPTTYLFDDQLAKRYITRDRKQMNSYRYLFQLMKQRIPSIENIRNNQDYNAKGLQELVLKHSHRFMTKLDYREFNSEQLVHLCKFLGMEFFRGTYTIMKLTKLFVNLPVYFTNLFYWITRNPERRPLNSVLKNWNSLLPFPIEDLKKALLLWQIKSHLRKMEKQDKAFRLNGFGDNKFESIRQFARERGIPALVMQKENPEQDFEFSKKQFKRDYIDFIHKEQVFENLKIWYAVLYYERYHNRIVEEYEERVRKHLLH
;
A
#
# COMPACT_ATOMS: atom_id res chain seq x y z
N MET A 1 -23.64 -11.32 5.79
CA MET A 1 -22.81 -12.51 6.05
C MET A 1 -21.29 -12.19 6.03
N ILE A 2 -20.77 -11.53 4.99
CA ILE A 2 -19.32 -11.22 4.81
C ILE A 2 -18.68 -10.38 5.93
N PHE A 3 -19.42 -9.46 6.56
CA PHE A 3 -18.91 -8.65 7.68
C PHE A 3 -18.78 -9.40 9.02
N ARG A 4 -19.50 -10.51 9.22
CA ARG A 4 -19.31 -11.39 10.39
C ARG A 4 -18.02 -12.18 10.30
N ILE A 5 -17.58 -12.53 9.08
CA ILE A 5 -16.35 -13.28 8.81
C ILE A 5 -15.12 -12.51 9.32
N LEU A 6 -15.04 -11.19 9.08
CA LEU A 6 -13.90 -10.36 9.49
C LEU A 6 -13.76 -10.12 11.01
N LYS A 7 -14.77 -10.47 11.82
CA LYS A 7 -14.72 -10.35 13.30
C LYS A 7 -14.22 -11.63 13.99
N ASN A 8 -13.87 -12.68 13.24
CA ASN A 8 -13.52 -13.98 13.82
C ASN A 8 -12.14 -13.93 14.54
N PRO A 9 -12.02 -14.40 15.80
CA PRO A 9 -10.75 -14.40 16.55
C PRO A 9 -9.61 -15.17 15.87
N LEU A 10 -9.91 -16.21 15.08
CA LEU A 10 -8.91 -16.93 14.29
C LEU A 10 -8.28 -16.04 13.21
N LEU A 11 -9.09 -15.22 12.53
CA LEU A 11 -8.61 -14.25 11.58
C LEU A 11 -7.72 -13.21 12.27
N SER A 12 -8.09 -12.74 13.47
CA SER A 12 -7.26 -11.80 14.24
C SER A 12 -5.85 -12.34 14.58
N LYS A 13 -5.71 -13.63 14.86
CA LYS A 13 -4.40 -14.29 15.07
C LYS A 13 -3.61 -14.42 13.76
N THR A 14 -4.27 -14.83 12.67
CA THR A 14 -3.65 -14.83 11.32
C THR A 14 -3.33 -13.43 10.81
N PHE A 15 -3.88 -12.37 11.41
CA PHE A 15 -3.56 -10.96 11.11
C PHE A 15 -2.37 -10.45 11.92
N ARG A 16 -2.17 -10.94 13.15
CA ARG A 16 -0.95 -10.66 13.94
C ARG A 16 0.29 -11.33 13.34
N SER A 17 0.15 -12.51 12.74
CA SER A 17 1.20 -13.17 11.96
C SER A 17 1.46 -12.51 10.58
N GLN A 18 0.99 -11.27 10.35
CA GLN A 18 1.22 -10.53 9.09
C GLN A 18 2.15 -9.33 9.31
N ILE A 19 2.59 -9.13 10.55
CA ILE A 19 3.40 -7.99 10.93
C ILE A 19 4.84 -8.34 10.56
N PRO A 20 5.52 -7.54 9.73
CA PRO A 20 6.93 -7.78 9.46
C PRO A 20 7.67 -7.80 10.80
N SER A 21 8.44 -8.86 11.01
CA SER A 21 9.15 -9.13 12.27
C SER A 21 10.30 -8.14 12.62
N PHE A 22 10.51 -7.10 11.83
CA PHE A 22 11.64 -6.19 11.97
C PHE A 22 11.16 -4.77 12.24
N GLY A 23 11.72 -4.14 13.29
CA GLY A 23 11.56 -2.70 13.56
C GLY A 23 10.13 -2.26 13.88
N VAL A 24 9.39 -3.09 14.63
CA VAL A 24 8.01 -2.80 15.00
C VAL A 24 7.87 -2.87 16.51
N LEU A 25 7.32 -1.79 17.09
CA LEU A 25 7.08 -1.67 18.52
C LEU A 25 6.03 -2.73 18.94
N ASN A 26 6.41 -3.61 19.87
CA ASN A 26 5.50 -4.62 20.37
C ASN A 26 4.49 -3.99 21.34
N HIS A 27 3.23 -3.88 20.90
CA HIS A 27 2.19 -3.24 21.69
C HIS A 27 1.90 -3.99 22.99
N GLU A 28 1.95 -5.33 23.01
CA GLU A 28 1.69 -6.12 24.23
C GLU A 28 2.74 -5.89 25.30
N LYS A 29 4.03 -5.89 24.92
CA LYS A 29 5.13 -5.56 25.84
C LYS A 29 5.00 -4.14 26.38
N PHE A 30 4.61 -3.19 25.52
CA PHE A 30 4.39 -1.80 25.93
C PHE A 30 3.22 -1.67 26.92
N GLN A 31 2.08 -2.31 26.65
CA GLN A 31 0.92 -2.25 27.55
C GLN A 31 1.24 -2.75 28.96
N LYS A 32 2.01 -3.84 29.08
CA LYS A 32 2.48 -4.36 30.38
C LYS A 32 3.36 -3.34 31.14
N LYS A 33 4.22 -2.60 30.44
CA LYS A 33 5.14 -1.61 31.03
C LYS A 33 4.42 -0.35 31.56
N VAL A 34 3.22 -0.10 31.07
CA VAL A 34 2.44 1.12 31.35
C VAL A 34 1.16 0.81 32.15
N GLU A 35 0.99 -0.44 32.55
CA GLU A 35 -0.10 -0.89 33.40
C GLU A 35 -0.09 -0.12 34.75
N GLY A 36 -1.25 0.33 35.20
CA GLY A 36 -1.40 1.12 36.43
C GLY A 36 -1.01 2.61 36.34
N LYS A 37 -0.52 3.10 35.18
CA LYS A 37 -0.19 4.52 35.01
C LYS A 37 -1.41 5.35 34.59
N GLY A 38 -1.46 6.61 35.04
CA GLY A 38 -2.47 7.58 34.62
C GLY A 38 -2.45 7.88 33.11
N LYS A 39 -3.53 8.46 32.58
CA LYS A 39 -3.69 8.69 31.12
C LYS A 39 -2.57 9.56 30.52
N VAL A 40 -2.19 10.63 31.21
CA VAL A 40 -1.16 11.58 30.73
C VAL A 40 0.23 10.95 30.77
N THR A 41 0.56 10.24 31.86
CA THR A 41 1.85 9.55 31.97
C THR A 41 1.95 8.42 30.96
N LYS A 42 0.86 7.67 30.71
CA LYS A 42 0.79 6.67 29.63
C LYS A 42 1.09 7.27 28.26
N PHE A 43 0.47 8.41 27.93
CA PHE A 43 0.71 9.10 26.67
C PHE A 43 2.18 9.56 26.53
N LEU A 44 2.77 10.14 27.57
CA LEU A 44 4.18 10.56 27.54
C LEU A 44 5.14 9.37 27.40
N TYR A 45 4.88 8.26 28.09
CA TYR A 45 5.65 7.02 27.91
C TYR A 45 5.50 6.46 26.50
N GLU A 46 4.28 6.47 25.95
CA GLU A 46 4.02 6.02 24.57
C GLU A 46 4.81 6.86 23.57
N PHE A 47 4.71 8.19 23.71
CA PHE A 47 5.43 9.13 22.85
C PHE A 47 6.94 8.94 22.95
N TRP A 48 7.49 8.87 24.17
CA TRP A 48 8.92 8.68 24.39
C TRP A 48 9.42 7.34 23.83
N GLU A 49 8.70 6.24 24.05
CA GLU A 49 9.09 4.92 23.57
C GLU A 49 9.05 4.86 22.03
N ILE A 50 8.02 5.45 21.41
CA ILE A 50 7.92 5.58 19.95
C ILE A 50 9.11 6.35 19.39
N LEU A 51 9.46 7.48 20.00
CA LEU A 51 10.59 8.30 19.55
C LEU A 51 11.92 7.56 19.70
N TYR A 52 12.20 7.00 20.88
CA TYR A 52 13.44 6.29 21.16
C TYR A 52 13.63 5.05 20.29
N GLN A 53 12.64 4.15 20.24
CA GLN A 53 12.76 2.92 19.46
C GLN A 53 12.67 3.20 17.96
N GLY A 54 11.77 4.07 17.53
CA GLY A 54 11.63 4.43 16.11
C GLY A 54 12.88 5.11 15.54
N THR A 55 13.56 5.97 16.31
CA THR A 55 14.85 6.54 15.88
C THR A 55 15.95 5.48 15.80
N TRP A 56 16.01 4.55 16.75
CA TRP A 56 16.99 3.47 16.70
C TRP A 56 16.74 2.56 15.48
N ASP A 57 15.50 2.15 15.26
CA ASP A 57 15.11 1.34 14.12
C ASP A 57 15.42 2.04 12.78
N GLN A 58 15.25 3.36 12.71
CA GLN A 58 15.61 4.17 11.53
C GLN A 58 17.13 4.14 11.25
N CYS A 59 17.96 4.20 12.28
CA CYS A 59 19.42 4.08 12.16
C CYS A 59 19.85 2.68 11.72
N VAL A 60 19.22 1.63 12.28
CA VAL A 60 19.44 0.23 11.87
C VAL A 60 19.05 0.05 10.40
N ASP A 61 17.90 0.58 9.99
CA ASP A 61 17.44 0.54 8.60
C ASP A 61 18.41 1.28 7.67
N ALA A 62 18.91 2.46 8.06
CA ALA A 62 19.90 3.17 7.26
C ALA A 62 21.20 2.36 7.07
N LYS A 63 21.70 1.71 8.14
CA LYS A 63 22.87 0.83 8.08
C LYS A 63 22.62 -0.37 7.16
N THR A 64 21.47 -1.03 7.29
CA THR A 64 21.06 -2.17 6.46
C THR A 64 20.97 -1.78 4.98
N MET A 65 20.40 -0.62 4.67
CA MET A 65 20.31 -0.11 3.30
C MET A 65 21.69 0.15 2.69
N ILE A 66 22.63 0.71 3.46
CA ILE A 66 24.02 0.90 3.02
C ILE A 66 24.66 -0.46 2.70
N GLN A 67 24.54 -1.44 3.60
CA GLN A 67 25.07 -2.79 3.41
C GLN A 67 24.52 -3.45 2.13
N TYR A 68 23.20 -3.42 1.94
CA TYR A 68 22.58 -3.99 0.73
C TYR A 68 22.89 -3.19 -0.53
N THR A 69 23.20 -1.90 -0.42
CA THR A 69 23.58 -1.07 -1.56
C THR A 69 24.93 -1.51 -2.14
N PHE A 70 25.89 -1.84 -1.27
CA PHE A 70 27.23 -2.31 -1.65
C PHE A 70 27.28 -3.75 -2.20
N GLN A 71 26.26 -4.56 -1.96
CA GLN A 71 26.22 -5.92 -2.51
C GLN A 71 26.02 -5.94 -4.02
N GLN A 72 26.86 -6.70 -4.73
CA GLN A 72 26.79 -6.82 -6.20
C GLN A 72 25.56 -7.65 -6.65
N LYS A 73 25.30 -8.78 -5.99
CA LYS A 73 24.13 -9.64 -6.28
C LYS A 73 23.04 -9.37 -5.24
N LYS A 74 21.95 -8.72 -5.66
CA LYS A 74 20.82 -8.37 -4.79
C LYS A 74 19.69 -9.38 -4.96
N THR A 75 19.18 -9.92 -3.86
CA THR A 75 17.98 -10.76 -3.86
C THR A 75 16.71 -9.90 -3.99
N ALA A 76 15.57 -10.52 -4.30
CA ALA A 76 14.31 -9.78 -4.40
C ALA A 76 13.89 -9.13 -3.08
N PHE A 77 14.15 -9.80 -1.95
CA PHE A 77 13.91 -9.29 -0.63
C PHE A 77 14.77 -8.04 -0.35
N MET A 78 16.09 -8.11 -0.57
CA MET A 78 16.99 -6.98 -0.36
C MET A 78 16.57 -5.73 -1.13
N LEU A 79 16.14 -5.88 -2.40
CA LEU A 79 15.64 -4.76 -3.19
C LEU A 79 14.33 -4.20 -2.62
N SER A 80 13.44 -5.08 -2.13
CA SER A 80 12.19 -4.66 -1.49
C SER A 80 12.47 -3.85 -0.24
N GLU A 81 13.46 -4.28 0.55
CA GLU A 81 13.87 -3.65 1.79
C GLU A 81 14.53 -2.29 1.57
N ILE A 82 15.49 -2.19 0.63
CA ILE A 82 16.09 -0.90 0.24
C ILE A 82 14.99 0.10 -0.14
N ILE A 83 13.97 -0.35 -0.89
CA ILE A 83 12.90 0.52 -1.34
C ILE A 83 11.97 0.91 -0.19
N ARG A 84 11.70 0.00 0.76
CA ARG A 84 10.97 0.33 1.99
C ARG A 84 11.72 1.41 2.78
N ILE A 85 12.99 1.15 3.09
CA ILE A 85 13.86 2.05 3.86
C ILE A 85 13.96 3.41 3.18
N ARG A 86 14.16 3.44 1.85
CA ARG A 86 14.19 4.70 1.10
C ARG A 86 12.88 5.48 1.20
N LYS A 87 11.73 4.81 1.15
CA LYS A 87 10.42 5.48 1.31
C LYS A 87 10.27 6.05 2.72
N ASP A 88 10.70 5.31 3.73
CA ASP A 88 10.63 5.75 5.13
C ASP A 88 11.60 6.91 5.41
N LEU A 89 12.80 6.91 4.82
CA LEU A 89 13.73 8.05 4.91
C LEU A 89 13.17 9.32 4.28
N VAL A 90 12.50 9.21 3.13
CA VAL A 90 11.85 10.36 2.49
C VAL A 90 10.71 10.91 3.36
N LYS A 91 9.96 10.03 4.02
CA LYS A 91 8.94 10.41 5.01
C LYS A 91 9.54 11.02 6.27
N PHE A 92 10.75 10.59 6.64
CA PHE A 92 11.45 11.04 7.83
C PHE A 92 11.99 12.47 7.71
N ILE A 93 12.42 12.91 6.52
CA ILE A 93 12.97 14.27 6.32
C ILE A 93 12.04 15.39 6.86
N PRO A 94 10.75 15.46 6.48
CA PRO A 94 9.85 16.45 7.05
C PRO A 94 9.45 16.12 8.49
N PHE A 95 9.51 14.85 8.89
CA PHE A 95 9.18 14.43 10.26
C PHE A 95 10.26 14.86 11.27
N SER A 96 11.53 14.79 10.89
CA SER A 96 12.68 15.13 11.76
C SER A 96 12.69 16.61 12.16
N PHE A 97 12.15 17.49 11.32
CA PHE A 97 11.94 18.90 11.65
C PHE A 97 11.12 19.07 12.94
N PHE A 98 10.06 18.28 13.12
CA PHE A 98 9.21 18.34 14.32
C PHE A 98 9.90 17.81 15.58
N LEU A 99 10.91 16.96 15.42
CA LEU A 99 11.69 16.41 16.54
C LEU A 99 12.81 17.35 16.98
N ILE A 100 13.47 18.01 16.02
CA ILE A 100 14.63 18.87 16.30
C ILE A 100 14.19 20.22 16.86
N VAL A 101 13.08 20.78 16.37
CA VAL A 101 12.61 22.11 16.77
C VAL A 101 11.73 22.01 18.02
N PRO A 102 12.14 22.59 19.16
CA PRO A 102 11.31 22.60 20.36
C PRO A 102 9.95 23.27 20.10
N GLY A 103 8.85 22.63 20.53
CA GLY A 103 7.49 23.15 20.33
C GLY A 103 6.89 22.91 18.93
N ALA A 104 7.66 22.42 17.96
CA ALA A 104 7.11 22.05 16.65
C ALA A 104 6.22 20.80 16.71
N GLU A 105 6.36 19.96 17.74
CA GLU A 105 5.48 18.82 18.02
C GLU A 105 3.99 19.22 18.07
N LEU A 106 3.67 20.45 18.49
CA LEU A 106 2.30 20.97 18.48
C LEU A 106 1.71 21.07 17.07
N LEU A 107 2.55 21.19 16.04
CA LEU A 107 2.17 21.23 14.63
C LEU A 107 2.09 19.84 13.98
N LEU A 108 2.49 18.79 14.70
CA LEU A 108 2.42 17.41 14.22
C LEU A 108 0.98 16.94 13.94
N PRO A 109 -0.05 17.22 14.78
CA PRO A 109 -1.43 16.86 14.47
C PRO A 109 -1.98 17.53 13.20
N PRO A 110 -1.83 18.86 12.97
CA PRO A 110 -2.15 19.49 11.68
C PRO A 110 -1.40 18.88 10.49
N TYR A 111 -0.11 18.57 10.66
CA TYR A 111 0.71 17.95 9.62
C TYR A 111 0.20 16.56 9.23
N LEU A 112 -0.11 15.70 10.21
CA LEU A 112 -0.66 14.36 9.95
C LEU A 112 -2.08 14.41 9.37
N TYR A 113 -2.87 15.44 9.69
CA TYR A 113 -4.17 15.65 9.06
C TYR A 113 -4.04 15.95 7.55
N LEU A 114 -3.03 16.74 7.17
CA LEU A 114 -2.73 17.03 5.77
C LEU A 114 -2.06 15.83 5.07
N PHE A 115 -1.16 15.13 5.76
CA PHE A 115 -0.39 14.01 5.21
C PHE A 115 -0.58 12.73 6.04
N PRO A 116 -1.72 12.03 5.91
CA PRO A 116 -2.05 10.88 6.75
C PRO A 116 -1.13 9.66 6.57
N ASN A 117 -0.28 9.65 5.54
CA ASN A 117 0.70 8.59 5.25
C ASN A 117 2.16 9.06 5.46
N ALA A 118 2.38 10.25 6.05
CA ALA A 118 3.72 10.81 6.24
C ALA A 118 4.48 10.19 7.42
N PHE A 119 3.79 9.51 8.33
CA PHE A 119 4.45 8.85 9.45
C PHE A 119 5.27 7.65 8.96
N PRO A 120 6.59 7.59 9.23
CA PRO A 120 7.42 6.46 8.83
C PRO A 120 6.92 5.17 9.49
N THR A 121 7.10 4.02 8.84
CA THR A 121 6.56 2.77 9.40
C THR A 121 7.29 2.27 10.64
N THR A 122 8.53 2.70 10.86
CA THR A 122 9.38 2.42 12.03
C THR A 122 8.81 2.94 13.35
N TYR A 123 7.97 3.99 13.31
CA TYR A 123 7.39 4.60 14.51
C TYR A 123 6.02 4.01 14.89
N LEU A 124 5.54 2.97 14.18
CA LEU A 124 4.21 2.41 14.40
C LEU A 124 4.26 1.13 15.25
N PHE A 125 3.27 0.99 16.12
CA PHE A 125 3.03 -0.27 16.83
C PHE A 125 2.59 -1.38 15.86
N ASP A 126 2.86 -2.61 16.28
CA ASP A 126 2.52 -3.85 15.59
C ASP A 126 1.01 -3.95 15.27
N ASP A 127 0.16 -3.59 16.21
CA ASP A 127 -1.29 -3.55 16.03
C ASP A 127 -1.72 -2.49 15.00
N GLN A 128 -1.08 -1.31 14.98
CA GLN A 128 -1.35 -0.24 14.04
C GLN A 128 -0.92 -0.63 12.62
N LEU A 129 0.24 -1.28 12.48
CA LEU A 129 0.69 -1.82 11.20
C LEU A 129 -0.23 -2.92 10.70
N ALA A 130 -0.64 -3.85 11.57
CA ALA A 130 -1.62 -4.90 11.22
C ALA A 130 -2.93 -4.29 10.71
N LYS A 131 -3.48 -3.27 11.40
CA LYS A 131 -4.66 -2.52 10.96
C LYS A 131 -4.47 -1.88 9.59
N ARG A 132 -3.30 -1.32 9.30
CA ARG A 132 -2.97 -0.75 7.97
C ARG A 132 -2.96 -1.84 6.90
N TYR A 133 -2.37 -3.00 7.16
CA TYR A 133 -2.37 -4.12 6.21
C TYR A 133 -3.77 -4.67 5.94
N ILE A 134 -4.59 -4.88 6.97
CA ILE A 134 -6.00 -5.28 6.83
C ILE A 134 -6.75 -4.28 5.96
N THR A 135 -6.56 -2.99 6.21
CA THR A 135 -7.21 -1.93 5.44
C THR A 135 -6.77 -1.93 3.98
N ARG A 136 -5.50 -2.23 3.71
CA ARG A 136 -4.97 -2.38 2.34
C ARG A 136 -5.56 -3.60 1.65
N ASP A 137 -5.61 -4.76 2.32
CA ASP A 137 -6.18 -5.99 1.76
C ASP A 137 -7.66 -5.78 1.42
N ARG A 138 -8.42 -5.09 2.28
CA ARG A 138 -9.83 -4.70 2.00
C ARG A 138 -9.94 -3.77 0.79
N LYS A 139 -9.07 -2.77 0.68
CA LYS A 139 -9.05 -1.85 -0.47
C LYS A 139 -8.68 -2.56 -1.77
N GLN A 140 -7.71 -3.48 -1.72
CA GLN A 140 -7.31 -4.31 -2.83
C GLN A 140 -8.47 -5.17 -3.31
N MET A 141 -9.18 -5.83 -2.39
CA MET A 141 -10.36 -6.63 -2.68
C MET A 141 -11.49 -5.82 -3.34
N ASN A 142 -11.81 -4.64 -2.79
CA ASN A 142 -12.86 -3.78 -3.35
C ASN A 142 -12.48 -3.25 -4.75
N SER A 143 -11.21 -2.87 -4.94
CA SER A 143 -10.72 -2.41 -6.24
C SER A 143 -10.61 -3.52 -7.26
N TYR A 144 -10.23 -4.72 -6.84
CA TYR A 144 -10.22 -5.91 -7.69
C TYR A 144 -11.60 -6.11 -8.34
N ARG A 145 -12.68 -6.10 -7.54
CA ARG A 145 -14.06 -6.26 -8.05
C ARG A 145 -14.41 -5.21 -9.11
N TYR A 146 -14.06 -3.95 -8.84
CA TYR A 146 -14.29 -2.86 -9.78
C TYR A 146 -13.52 -3.08 -11.09
N LEU A 147 -12.22 -3.41 -11.02
CA LEU A 147 -11.37 -3.63 -12.19
C LEU A 147 -11.82 -4.86 -12.99
N PHE A 148 -12.27 -5.92 -12.32
CA PHE A 148 -12.81 -7.10 -12.99
C PHE A 148 -14.14 -6.81 -13.68
N GLN A 149 -15.02 -6.02 -13.06
CA GLN A 149 -16.26 -5.55 -13.70
C GLN A 149 -15.95 -4.66 -14.91
N LEU A 150 -14.99 -3.74 -14.79
CA LEU A 150 -14.53 -2.90 -15.91
C LEU A 150 -13.98 -3.76 -17.05
N MET A 151 -13.20 -4.78 -16.73
CA MET A 151 -12.66 -5.74 -17.70
C MET A 151 -13.78 -6.46 -18.45
N LYS A 152 -14.80 -6.98 -17.75
CA LYS A 152 -15.97 -7.63 -18.37
C LYS A 152 -16.72 -6.68 -19.30
N GLN A 153 -16.94 -5.44 -18.87
CA GLN A 153 -17.65 -4.43 -19.67
C GLN A 153 -16.91 -4.12 -20.98
N ARG A 154 -15.58 -3.98 -20.93
CA ARG A 154 -14.78 -3.65 -22.12
C ARG A 154 -14.46 -4.86 -23.00
N ILE A 155 -14.42 -6.05 -22.42
CA ILE A 155 -14.14 -7.32 -23.11
C ILE A 155 -15.19 -8.38 -22.71
N PRO A 156 -16.40 -8.34 -23.31
CA PRO A 156 -17.47 -9.28 -22.97
C PRO A 156 -17.11 -10.75 -23.20
N SER A 157 -16.20 -11.04 -24.13
CA SER A 157 -15.75 -12.41 -24.41
C SER A 157 -15.12 -13.13 -23.21
N ILE A 158 -14.71 -12.40 -22.17
CA ILE A 158 -14.16 -13.00 -20.94
C ILE A 158 -15.22 -13.76 -20.15
N GLU A 159 -16.49 -13.36 -20.21
CA GLU A 159 -17.57 -14.02 -19.49
C GLU A 159 -17.81 -15.45 -20.00
N ASN A 160 -17.76 -15.64 -21.31
CA ASN A 160 -17.87 -16.97 -21.92
C ASN A 160 -16.71 -17.89 -21.54
N ILE A 161 -15.52 -17.32 -21.30
CA ILE A 161 -14.32 -18.09 -20.94
C ILE A 161 -14.37 -18.52 -19.47
N ARG A 162 -15.01 -17.75 -18.59
CA ARG A 162 -15.25 -18.13 -17.19
C ARG A 162 -16.09 -19.41 -17.06
N ASN A 163 -17.01 -19.64 -17.99
CA ASN A 163 -17.95 -20.76 -17.93
C ASN A 163 -17.36 -22.08 -18.48
N ASN A 164 -16.24 -22.03 -19.22
CA ASN A 164 -15.53 -23.21 -19.69
C ASN A 164 -14.58 -23.72 -18.59
N GLN A 165 -14.58 -25.03 -18.34
CA GLN A 165 -14.01 -25.72 -17.18
C GLN A 165 -12.47 -25.69 -17.00
N ASP A 166 -11.74 -24.71 -17.55
CA ASP A 166 -10.27 -24.62 -17.43
C ASP A 166 -9.78 -23.30 -16.83
N TYR A 167 -10.34 -22.89 -15.68
CA TYR A 167 -9.82 -21.76 -14.88
C TYR A 167 -8.55 -22.13 -14.07
N ASN A 168 -7.71 -22.99 -14.63
CA ASN A 168 -6.41 -23.39 -14.10
C ASN A 168 -5.33 -22.32 -14.38
N ALA A 169 -4.18 -22.39 -13.67
CA ALA A 169 -3.10 -21.41 -13.84
C ALA A 169 -2.66 -21.29 -15.32
N LYS A 170 -2.50 -22.43 -15.99
CA LYS A 170 -2.12 -22.51 -17.41
C LYS A 170 -3.20 -21.97 -18.34
N GLY A 171 -4.47 -22.36 -18.13
CA GLY A 171 -5.60 -21.84 -18.91
C GLY A 171 -5.72 -20.31 -18.81
N LEU A 172 -5.45 -19.75 -17.63
CA LEU A 172 -5.42 -18.30 -17.43
C LEU A 172 -4.31 -17.62 -18.23
N GLN A 173 -3.12 -18.21 -18.23
CA GLN A 173 -1.97 -17.73 -18.98
C GLN A 173 -2.26 -17.75 -20.49
N GLU A 174 -2.76 -18.87 -20.99
CA GLU A 174 -3.15 -19.04 -22.40
C GLU A 174 -4.24 -18.06 -22.83
N LEU A 175 -5.27 -17.85 -22.00
CA LEU A 175 -6.34 -16.89 -22.22
C LEU A 175 -5.79 -15.48 -22.44
N VAL A 176 -4.92 -15.04 -21.52
CA VAL A 176 -4.34 -13.69 -21.51
C VAL A 176 -3.43 -13.49 -22.72
N LEU A 177 -2.65 -14.50 -23.11
CA LEU A 177 -1.81 -14.44 -24.30
C LEU A 177 -2.65 -14.41 -25.58
N LYS A 178 -3.63 -15.31 -25.71
CA LYS A 178 -4.53 -15.41 -26.87
C LYS A 178 -5.29 -14.12 -27.13
N HIS A 179 -5.68 -13.41 -26.08
CA HIS A 179 -6.43 -12.16 -26.19
C HIS A 179 -5.60 -10.92 -25.85
N SER A 180 -4.27 -11.03 -25.83
CA SER A 180 -3.33 -9.98 -25.41
C SER A 180 -3.59 -8.65 -26.10
N HIS A 181 -3.80 -8.66 -27.42
CA HIS A 181 -4.13 -7.46 -28.20
C HIS A 181 -5.39 -6.75 -27.67
N ARG A 182 -6.44 -7.48 -27.29
CA ARG A 182 -7.69 -6.89 -26.76
C ARG A 182 -7.47 -6.27 -25.38
N PHE A 183 -6.67 -6.92 -24.53
CA PHE A 183 -6.28 -6.35 -23.24
C PHE A 183 -5.44 -5.07 -23.42
N MET A 184 -4.51 -5.07 -24.37
CA MET A 184 -3.65 -3.91 -24.59
C MET A 184 -4.40 -2.71 -25.19
N THR A 185 -5.37 -2.96 -26.08
CA THR A 185 -6.13 -1.88 -26.75
C THR A 185 -7.29 -1.36 -25.92
N LYS A 186 -8.11 -2.24 -25.33
CA LYS A 186 -9.33 -1.81 -24.62
C LYS A 186 -9.12 -1.48 -23.15
N LEU A 187 -8.03 -1.97 -22.57
CA LEU A 187 -7.74 -1.86 -21.15
C LEU A 187 -6.37 -1.24 -20.90
N ASP A 188 -5.92 -0.30 -21.74
CA ASP A 188 -4.72 0.47 -21.42
C ASP A 188 -4.99 1.40 -20.23
N TYR A 189 -4.23 1.20 -19.14
CA TYR A 189 -4.31 2.03 -17.94
C TYR A 189 -3.97 3.50 -18.23
N ARG A 190 -3.25 3.82 -19.32
CA ARG A 190 -2.89 5.20 -19.68
C ARG A 190 -4.11 6.05 -20.06
N GLU A 191 -5.14 5.41 -20.58
CA GLU A 191 -6.38 6.05 -20.99
C GLU A 191 -7.37 6.22 -19.83
N PHE A 192 -7.07 5.64 -18.66
CA PHE A 192 -7.99 5.62 -17.53
C PHE A 192 -8.24 7.01 -16.96
N ASN A 193 -9.45 7.20 -16.42
CA ASN A 193 -9.76 8.37 -15.62
C ASN A 193 -9.11 8.27 -14.23
N SER A 194 -9.07 9.37 -13.48
CA SER A 194 -8.41 9.41 -12.18
C SER A 194 -8.99 8.41 -11.17
N GLU A 195 -10.30 8.14 -11.21
CA GLU A 195 -10.93 7.17 -10.29
C GLU A 195 -10.55 5.73 -10.62
N GLN A 196 -10.52 5.37 -11.91
CA GLN A 196 -10.01 4.09 -12.40
C GLN A 196 -8.54 3.89 -12.01
N LEU A 197 -7.72 4.94 -12.14
CA LEU A 197 -6.32 4.91 -11.69
C LEU A 197 -6.20 4.74 -10.17
N VAL A 198 -7.07 5.40 -9.39
CA VAL A 198 -7.13 5.21 -7.94
C VAL A 198 -7.49 3.76 -7.58
N HIS A 199 -8.42 3.14 -8.30
CA HIS A 199 -8.73 1.73 -8.13
C HIS A 199 -7.54 0.83 -8.46
N LEU A 200 -6.84 1.11 -9.56
CA LEU A 200 -5.62 0.41 -9.95
C LEU A 200 -4.52 0.55 -8.88
N CYS A 201 -4.31 1.74 -8.33
CA CYS A 201 -3.33 1.95 -7.26
C CYS A 201 -3.66 1.17 -5.99
N LYS A 202 -4.94 1.15 -5.58
CA LYS A 202 -5.42 0.34 -4.45
C LYS A 202 -5.24 -1.15 -4.72
N PHE A 203 -5.50 -1.61 -5.95
CA PHE A 203 -5.36 -3.00 -6.36
C PHE A 203 -3.89 -3.47 -6.32
N LEU A 204 -2.96 -2.66 -6.83
CA LEU A 204 -1.51 -2.93 -6.75
C LEU A 204 -0.94 -2.76 -5.33
N GLY A 205 -1.81 -2.55 -4.33
CA GLY A 205 -1.41 -2.39 -2.94
C GLY A 205 -0.52 -1.18 -2.71
N MET A 206 -0.61 -0.12 -3.51
CA MET A 206 0.25 1.06 -3.41
C MET A 206 -0.24 2.07 -2.36
N GLU A 207 0.71 2.80 -1.77
CA GLU A 207 0.42 4.09 -1.12
C GLU A 207 0.56 5.18 -2.18
N PHE A 208 -0.53 5.86 -2.50
CA PHE A 208 -0.59 6.93 -3.49
C PHE A 208 -1.21 8.18 -2.87
N PHE A 209 -1.07 9.32 -3.56
CA PHE A 209 -1.65 10.57 -3.10
C PHE A 209 -3.18 10.51 -3.19
N ARG A 210 -3.85 10.65 -2.05
CA ARG A 210 -5.28 10.29 -1.90
C ARG A 210 -6.25 11.23 -2.63
N GLY A 211 -5.85 12.42 -3.06
CA GLY A 211 -6.69 13.22 -3.95
C GLY A 211 -6.32 14.70 -4.09
N THR A 212 -7.04 15.35 -5.01
CA THR A 212 -7.03 16.80 -5.25
C THR A 212 -7.47 17.60 -4.02
N TYR A 213 -8.26 17.03 -3.10
CA TYR A 213 -8.76 17.74 -1.92
C TYR A 213 -7.66 18.21 -0.97
N THR A 214 -6.68 17.35 -0.67
CA THR A 214 -5.52 17.72 0.16
C THR A 214 -4.68 18.79 -0.56
N ILE A 215 -4.47 18.62 -1.87
CA ILE A 215 -3.75 19.59 -2.71
C ILE A 215 -4.49 20.93 -2.68
N MET A 216 -5.82 20.93 -2.84
CA MET A 216 -6.67 22.12 -2.79
C MET A 216 -6.64 22.80 -1.42
N LYS A 217 -6.61 22.05 -0.32
CA LYS A 217 -6.43 22.61 1.03
C LYS A 217 -5.05 23.24 1.19
N LEU A 218 -4.00 22.55 0.74
CA LEU A 218 -2.63 23.05 0.80
C LEU A 218 -2.48 24.31 -0.03
N THR A 219 -2.96 24.32 -1.28
CA THR A 219 -2.90 25.52 -2.11
C THR A 219 -3.66 26.66 -1.44
N LYS A 220 -4.90 26.44 -0.95
CA LYS A 220 -5.66 27.44 -0.18
C LYS A 220 -4.89 27.95 1.03
N LEU A 221 -4.19 27.09 1.76
CA LEU A 221 -3.35 27.48 2.89
C LEU A 221 -2.17 28.34 2.43
N PHE A 222 -1.42 27.92 1.41
CA PHE A 222 -0.25 28.61 0.88
C PHE A 222 -0.57 29.98 0.29
N VAL A 223 -1.65 30.10 -0.46
CA VAL A 223 -2.03 31.39 -1.07
C VAL A 223 -2.62 32.35 -0.05
N ASN A 224 -3.31 31.83 0.98
CA ASN A 224 -3.78 32.66 2.10
C ASN A 224 -2.72 32.87 3.19
N LEU A 225 -1.57 32.20 3.10
CA LEU A 225 -0.48 32.27 4.07
C LEU A 225 -0.04 33.73 4.34
N PRO A 226 0.13 34.59 3.32
CA PRO A 226 0.45 36.00 3.55
C PRO A 226 -0.63 36.76 4.33
N VAL A 227 -1.92 36.44 4.11
CA VAL A 227 -3.04 37.05 4.83
C VAL A 227 -3.09 36.58 6.28
N TYR A 228 -2.83 35.29 6.53
CA TYR A 228 -2.72 34.76 7.89
C TYR A 228 -1.56 35.41 8.66
N PHE A 229 -0.38 35.54 8.03
CA PHE A 229 0.77 36.18 8.66
C PHE A 229 0.55 37.67 8.93
N THR A 230 -0.04 38.42 7.99
CA THR A 230 -0.35 39.83 8.19
C THR A 230 -1.39 40.03 9.29
N ASN A 231 -2.47 39.25 9.32
CA ASN A 231 -3.47 39.34 10.39
C ASN A 231 -2.93 38.91 11.76
N LEU A 232 -2.04 37.91 11.81
CA LEU A 232 -1.34 37.51 13.03
C LEU A 232 -0.41 38.63 13.51
N PHE A 233 0.32 39.28 12.61
CA PHE A 233 1.19 40.41 12.91
C PHE A 233 0.39 41.62 13.43
N TYR A 234 -0.76 41.95 12.82
CA TYR A 234 -1.64 43.00 13.31
C TYR A 234 -2.23 42.69 14.70
N TRP A 235 -2.58 41.42 14.96
CA TRP A 235 -3.02 40.98 16.28
C TRP A 235 -1.92 41.14 17.35
N ILE A 236 -0.67 40.73 17.05
CA ILE A 236 0.48 40.88 17.94
C ILE A 236 0.77 42.37 18.22
N THR A 237 0.71 43.20 17.18
CA THR A 237 0.99 44.65 17.28
C THR A 237 -0.19 45.47 17.81
N ARG A 238 -1.32 44.83 18.19
CA ARG A 238 -2.58 45.48 18.62
C ARG A 238 -3.09 46.54 17.63
N ASN A 239 -2.79 46.39 16.35
CA ASN A 239 -3.30 47.28 15.30
C ASN A 239 -4.73 46.89 14.91
N PRO A 240 -5.62 47.87 14.64
CA PRO A 240 -7.03 47.61 14.32
C PRO A 240 -7.26 47.12 12.89
N GLU A 241 -6.30 47.32 11.98
CA GLU A 241 -6.43 46.91 10.59
C GLU A 241 -6.32 45.39 10.46
N ARG A 242 -7.45 44.73 10.16
CA ARG A 242 -7.47 43.32 9.74
C ARG A 242 -7.82 43.26 8.27
N ARG A 243 -7.00 42.56 7.48
CA ARG A 243 -7.31 42.33 6.07
C ARG A 243 -8.37 41.22 5.97
N PRO A 244 -9.50 41.45 5.27
CA PRO A 244 -10.50 40.41 5.08
C PRO A 244 -9.93 39.28 4.22
N LEU A 245 -10.33 38.05 4.52
CA LEU A 245 -9.77 36.83 3.94
C LEU A 245 -10.08 36.60 2.44
N ASN A 246 -10.60 37.59 1.71
CA ASN A 246 -11.34 37.36 0.46
C ASN A 246 -11.07 38.32 -0.73
N SER A 247 -10.01 39.13 -0.77
CA SER A 247 -9.80 40.05 -1.93
C SER A 247 -9.04 39.45 -3.12
N VAL A 248 -8.05 38.58 -2.90
CA VAL A 248 -7.13 38.12 -3.96
C VAL A 248 -7.65 36.89 -4.73
N LEU A 249 -8.72 36.25 -4.26
CA LEU A 249 -9.02 34.86 -4.57
C LEU A 249 -10.37 34.58 -5.25
N LYS A 250 -11.09 35.60 -5.73
CA LYS A 250 -12.36 35.33 -6.45
C LYS A 250 -12.17 34.47 -7.72
N ASN A 251 -10.99 34.52 -8.36
CA ASN A 251 -10.67 33.76 -9.57
C ASN A 251 -9.50 32.78 -9.38
N TRP A 252 -9.62 31.81 -8.46
CA TRP A 252 -8.62 30.75 -8.26
C TRP A 252 -8.31 29.93 -9.51
N ASN A 253 -9.35 29.60 -10.30
CA ASN A 253 -9.22 28.74 -11.48
C ASN A 253 -8.41 29.40 -12.60
N SER A 254 -8.23 30.73 -12.59
CA SER A 254 -7.41 31.44 -13.57
C SER A 254 -5.95 31.63 -13.16
N LEU A 255 -5.58 31.32 -11.91
CA LEU A 255 -4.21 31.49 -11.40
C LEU A 255 -3.34 30.24 -11.59
N LEU A 256 -3.95 29.06 -11.70
CA LEU A 256 -3.20 27.83 -11.99
C LEU A 256 -3.11 27.64 -13.50
N PRO A 257 -1.92 27.38 -14.06
CA PRO A 257 -1.74 27.19 -15.50
C PRO A 257 -2.35 25.88 -16.03
N PHE A 258 -2.89 25.01 -15.17
CA PHE A 258 -3.47 23.71 -15.55
C PHE A 258 -4.60 23.28 -14.58
N PRO A 259 -5.56 22.46 -15.04
CA PRO A 259 -6.61 21.89 -14.18
C PRO A 259 -6.02 20.86 -13.20
N ILE A 260 -6.42 20.94 -11.93
CA ILE A 260 -5.90 20.10 -10.83
C ILE A 260 -6.18 18.60 -11.08
N GLU A 261 -7.25 18.27 -11.79
CA GLU A 261 -7.60 16.88 -12.10
C GLU A 261 -6.62 16.22 -13.07
N ASP A 262 -6.11 16.97 -14.06
CA ASP A 262 -5.09 16.46 -14.99
C ASP A 262 -3.74 16.27 -14.28
N LEU A 263 -3.40 17.17 -13.36
CA LEU A 263 -2.23 16.97 -12.48
C LEU A 263 -2.38 15.69 -11.65
N LYS A 264 -3.56 15.46 -11.05
CA LYS A 264 -3.83 14.22 -10.30
C LYS A 264 -3.67 13.00 -11.20
N LYS A 265 -4.25 13.02 -12.40
CA LYS A 265 -4.12 11.91 -13.36
C LYS A 265 -2.65 11.66 -13.72
N ALA A 266 -1.89 12.70 -14.08
CA ALA A 266 -0.48 12.61 -14.42
C ALA A 266 0.37 12.06 -13.27
N LEU A 267 0.15 12.53 -12.04
CA LEU A 267 0.83 12.03 -10.85
C LEU A 267 0.53 10.55 -10.59
N LEU A 268 -0.74 10.14 -10.68
CA LEU A 268 -1.13 8.74 -10.51
C LEU A 268 -0.49 7.84 -11.57
N LEU A 269 -0.49 8.26 -12.84
CA LEU A 269 0.17 7.54 -13.93
C LEU A 269 1.67 7.39 -13.68
N TRP A 270 2.34 8.47 -13.24
CA TRP A 270 3.75 8.43 -12.88
C TRP A 270 4.01 7.46 -11.72
N GLN A 271 3.17 7.46 -10.69
CA GLN A 271 3.29 6.54 -9.55
C GLN A 271 3.12 5.07 -9.97
N ILE A 272 2.10 4.77 -10.78
CA ILE A 272 1.87 3.42 -11.32
C ILE A 272 3.08 2.98 -12.15
N LYS A 273 3.54 3.81 -13.09
CA LYS A 273 4.71 3.49 -13.93
C LYS A 273 5.97 3.26 -13.11
N SER A 274 6.21 4.10 -12.09
CA SER A 274 7.35 3.92 -11.18
C SER A 274 7.24 2.60 -10.38
N HIS A 275 6.04 2.21 -9.97
CA HIS A 275 5.81 0.98 -9.23
C HIS A 275 6.00 -0.27 -10.11
N LEU A 276 5.50 -0.25 -11.34
CA LEU A 276 5.70 -1.36 -12.29
C LEU A 276 7.19 -1.57 -12.62
N ARG A 277 7.95 -0.48 -12.82
CA ARG A 277 9.41 -0.55 -13.00
C ARG A 277 10.14 -1.10 -11.76
N LYS A 278 9.68 -0.72 -10.56
CA LYS A 278 10.17 -1.31 -9.31
C LYS A 278 9.93 -2.82 -9.30
N MET A 279 8.70 -3.25 -9.60
CA MET A 279 8.31 -4.66 -9.60
C MET A 279 9.15 -5.47 -10.58
N GLU A 280 9.42 -4.93 -11.76
CA GLU A 280 10.24 -5.59 -12.76
C GLU A 280 11.69 -5.83 -12.27
N LYS A 281 12.30 -4.85 -11.60
CA LYS A 281 13.64 -5.02 -11.00
C LYS A 281 13.63 -6.11 -9.92
N GLN A 282 12.60 -6.13 -9.09
CA GLN A 282 12.40 -7.15 -8.06
C GLN A 282 12.19 -8.55 -8.69
N ASP A 283 11.37 -8.67 -9.73
CA ASP A 283 11.08 -9.94 -10.41
C ASP A 283 12.34 -10.50 -11.08
N LYS A 284 13.14 -9.63 -11.73
CA LYS A 284 14.44 -10.00 -12.29
C LYS A 284 15.38 -10.52 -11.21
N ALA A 285 15.47 -9.85 -10.06
CA ALA A 285 16.27 -10.29 -8.92
C ALA A 285 15.76 -11.61 -8.32
N PHE A 286 14.43 -11.78 -8.21
CA PHE A 286 13.80 -13.00 -7.73
C PHE A 286 14.22 -14.21 -8.56
N ARG A 287 14.23 -14.04 -9.88
CA ARG A 287 14.61 -15.11 -10.81
C ARG A 287 16.10 -15.44 -10.75
N LEU A 288 16.96 -14.42 -10.72
CA LEU A 288 18.42 -14.59 -10.80
C LEU A 288 19.03 -15.07 -9.47
N ASN A 289 18.59 -14.48 -8.36
CA ASN A 289 19.22 -14.65 -7.04
C ASN A 289 18.28 -15.25 -5.99
N GLY A 290 17.03 -15.57 -6.38
CA GLY A 290 16.00 -16.04 -5.44
C GLY A 290 15.37 -14.91 -4.61
N PHE A 291 14.49 -15.31 -3.69
CA PHE A 291 13.81 -14.35 -2.81
C PHE A 291 14.77 -13.78 -1.75
N GLY A 292 15.58 -14.63 -1.11
CA GLY A 292 16.64 -14.22 -0.18
C GLY A 292 16.22 -13.99 1.28
N ASP A 293 14.96 -14.23 1.61
CA ASP A 293 14.45 -14.25 2.98
C ASP A 293 13.64 -15.54 3.19
N ASN A 294 13.43 -15.93 4.44
CA ASN A 294 12.72 -17.15 4.82
C ASN A 294 11.37 -16.85 5.51
N LYS A 295 10.97 -15.57 5.57
CA LYS A 295 9.76 -15.14 6.25
C LYS A 295 8.56 -15.10 5.32
N PHE A 296 7.47 -15.69 5.79
CA PHE A 296 6.21 -15.73 5.06
C PHE A 296 5.59 -14.34 4.82
N GLU A 297 5.75 -13.44 5.77
CA GLU A 297 5.23 -12.08 5.71
C GLU A 297 5.86 -11.30 4.56
N SER A 298 7.16 -11.53 4.32
CA SER A 298 7.92 -10.89 3.25
C SER A 298 7.41 -11.31 1.87
N ILE A 299 7.20 -12.61 1.62
CA ILE A 299 6.67 -13.08 0.33
C ILE A 299 5.22 -12.64 0.13
N ARG A 300 4.44 -12.55 1.21
CA ARG A 300 3.07 -12.02 1.17
C ARG A 300 3.05 -10.56 0.76
N GLN A 301 3.90 -9.72 1.35
CA GLN A 301 4.03 -8.33 0.94
C GLN A 301 4.47 -8.20 -0.51
N PHE A 302 5.41 -9.05 -0.94
CA PHE A 302 5.88 -9.12 -2.32
C PHE A 302 4.75 -9.47 -3.31
N ALA A 303 3.90 -10.45 -2.97
CA ALA A 303 2.72 -10.80 -3.76
C ALA A 303 1.68 -9.67 -3.79
N ARG A 304 1.42 -9.03 -2.64
CA ARG A 304 0.48 -7.92 -2.53
C ARG A 304 0.85 -6.75 -3.45
N GLU A 305 2.14 -6.41 -3.55
CA GLU A 305 2.63 -5.35 -4.45
C GLU A 305 2.31 -5.62 -5.93
N ARG A 306 2.06 -6.89 -6.30
CA ARG A 306 1.71 -7.33 -7.65
C ARG A 306 0.20 -7.44 -7.89
N GLY A 307 -0.63 -7.10 -6.91
CA GLY A 307 -2.07 -7.34 -7.01
C GLY A 307 -2.43 -8.82 -6.88
N ILE A 308 -1.54 -9.65 -6.32
CA ILE A 308 -1.82 -11.05 -6.03
C ILE A 308 -2.33 -11.10 -4.59
N PRO A 309 -3.49 -11.75 -4.34
CA PRO A 309 -4.00 -11.87 -2.99
C PRO A 309 -2.96 -12.59 -2.14
N ALA A 310 -2.80 -12.10 -0.92
CA ALA A 310 -2.03 -12.81 0.08
C ALA A 310 -2.52 -14.25 0.14
N LEU A 311 -1.62 -15.20 -0.16
CA LEU A 311 -1.90 -16.62 -0.10
C LEU A 311 -2.53 -16.92 1.27
N VAL A 312 -3.81 -17.30 1.25
CA VAL A 312 -4.52 -17.91 2.36
C VAL A 312 -3.77 -19.19 2.70
N MET A 313 -3.22 -19.19 3.91
CA MET A 313 -2.61 -20.36 4.52
C MET A 313 -3.66 -21.45 4.72
N GLN A 314 -3.27 -22.67 4.41
CA GLN A 314 -3.68 -23.85 5.14
C GLN A 314 -2.39 -24.53 5.63
N LYS A 315 -2.01 -24.36 6.91
CA LYS A 315 -1.56 -25.43 7.83
C LYS A 315 -0.86 -24.91 9.10
N GLU A 316 -0.65 -25.86 10.01
CA GLU A 316 -0.11 -25.75 11.36
C GLU A 316 1.41 -25.43 11.42
N ASN A 317 2.12 -25.37 10.27
CA ASN A 317 3.58 -25.18 10.20
C ASN A 317 4.01 -24.03 9.23
N PRO A 318 4.53 -22.89 9.75
CA PRO A 318 4.88 -21.70 8.97
C PRO A 318 5.96 -21.90 7.90
N GLU A 319 6.94 -22.78 8.12
CA GLU A 319 8.11 -22.91 7.22
C GLU A 319 7.76 -23.67 5.93
N GLN A 320 6.96 -24.72 6.05
CA GLN A 320 6.49 -25.50 4.90
C GLN A 320 5.57 -24.65 4.01
N ASP A 321 4.71 -23.85 4.64
CA ASP A 321 3.80 -22.95 3.94
C ASP A 321 4.54 -21.86 3.18
N PHE A 322 5.65 -21.37 3.72
CA PHE A 322 6.52 -20.40 3.05
C PHE A 322 7.09 -20.95 1.75
N GLU A 323 7.74 -22.11 1.80
CA GLU A 323 8.36 -22.70 0.60
C GLU A 323 7.32 -23.12 -0.44
N PHE A 324 6.18 -23.67 -0.01
CA PHE A 324 5.06 -23.95 -0.91
C PHE A 324 4.58 -22.68 -1.62
N SER A 325 4.33 -21.62 -0.85
CA SER A 325 3.85 -20.33 -1.35
C SER A 325 4.82 -19.69 -2.34
N LYS A 326 6.11 -19.71 -2.01
CA LYS A 326 7.21 -19.21 -2.85
C LYS A 326 7.31 -19.99 -4.16
N LYS A 327 7.23 -21.33 -4.11
CA LYS A 327 7.26 -22.19 -5.29
C LYS A 327 6.04 -21.97 -6.19
N GLN A 328 4.86 -21.90 -5.59
CA GLN A 328 3.61 -21.62 -6.32
C GLN A 328 3.66 -20.25 -6.98
N PHE A 329 4.06 -19.21 -6.24
CA PHE A 329 4.18 -17.85 -6.75
C PHE A 329 5.20 -17.75 -7.89
N LYS A 330 6.36 -18.40 -7.77
CA LYS A 330 7.37 -18.46 -8.83
C LYS A 330 6.78 -19.06 -10.11
N ARG A 331 6.19 -20.25 -9.99
CA ARG A 331 5.63 -21.01 -11.12
C ARG A 331 4.48 -20.28 -11.79
N ASP A 332 3.52 -19.81 -10.99
CA ASP A 332 2.27 -19.28 -11.51
C ASP A 332 2.41 -17.85 -12.02
N TYR A 333 3.35 -17.04 -11.49
CA TYR A 333 3.45 -15.62 -11.82
C TYR A 333 4.80 -15.22 -12.43
N ILE A 334 5.91 -15.46 -11.74
CA ILE A 334 7.23 -14.95 -12.15
C ILE A 334 7.69 -15.60 -13.46
N ASP A 335 7.60 -16.93 -13.54
CA ASP A 335 8.07 -17.67 -14.71
C ASP A 335 7.25 -17.32 -15.96
N PHE A 336 5.93 -17.16 -15.81
CA PHE A 336 5.03 -16.73 -16.89
C PHE A 336 5.37 -15.34 -17.43
N ILE A 337 5.46 -14.34 -16.53
CA ILE A 337 5.70 -12.95 -16.94
C ILE A 337 7.03 -12.81 -17.69
N HIS A 338 8.05 -13.54 -17.25
CA HIS A 338 9.36 -13.44 -17.84
C HIS A 338 9.47 -14.20 -19.17
N LYS A 339 8.96 -15.43 -19.24
CA LYS A 339 9.04 -16.28 -20.44
C LYS A 339 8.39 -15.60 -21.65
N GLU A 340 7.23 -14.98 -21.44
CA GLU A 340 6.39 -14.43 -22.51
C GLU A 340 6.64 -12.92 -22.73
N GLN A 341 7.63 -12.33 -22.05
CA GLN A 341 7.95 -10.89 -22.10
C GLN A 341 6.70 -9.99 -21.98
N VAL A 342 5.81 -10.36 -21.06
CA VAL A 342 4.48 -9.75 -20.90
C VAL A 342 4.61 -8.25 -20.68
N PHE A 343 3.95 -7.45 -21.53
CA PHE A 343 3.93 -5.99 -21.40
C PHE A 343 3.39 -5.53 -20.04
N GLU A 344 3.85 -4.37 -19.56
CA GLU A 344 3.47 -3.78 -18.27
C GLU A 344 1.95 -3.80 -18.01
N ASN A 345 1.16 -3.38 -18.99
CA ASN A 345 -0.30 -3.33 -18.87
C ASN A 345 -0.91 -4.73 -18.76
N LEU A 346 -0.39 -5.70 -19.53
CA LEU A 346 -0.90 -7.07 -19.52
C LEU A 346 -0.62 -7.77 -18.17
N LYS A 347 0.48 -7.42 -17.48
CA LYS A 347 0.77 -7.92 -16.11
C LYS A 347 -0.33 -7.55 -15.12
N ILE A 348 -0.88 -6.34 -15.21
CA ILE A 348 -1.97 -5.86 -14.34
C ILE A 348 -3.20 -6.74 -14.52
N TRP A 349 -3.60 -6.99 -15.77
CA TRP A 349 -4.82 -7.76 -16.05
C TRP A 349 -4.65 -9.24 -15.78
N TYR A 350 -3.45 -9.78 -16.00
CA TYR A 350 -3.09 -11.11 -15.51
C TYR A 350 -3.27 -11.21 -13.99
N ALA A 351 -2.78 -10.22 -13.23
CA ALA A 351 -2.96 -10.18 -11.77
C ALA A 351 -4.44 -10.09 -11.36
N VAL A 352 -5.27 -9.31 -12.08
CA VAL A 352 -6.72 -9.23 -11.82
C VAL A 352 -7.38 -10.59 -12.02
N LEU A 353 -7.11 -11.27 -13.13
CA LEU A 353 -7.65 -12.59 -13.40
C LEU A 353 -7.14 -13.65 -12.40
N TYR A 354 -5.87 -13.54 -12.01
CA TYR A 354 -5.26 -14.38 -10.98
C TYR A 354 -5.94 -14.18 -9.62
N TYR A 355 -6.28 -12.93 -9.28
CA TYR A 355 -7.00 -12.59 -8.07
C TYR A 355 -8.42 -13.20 -8.08
N GLU A 356 -9.15 -13.13 -9.20
CA GLU A 356 -10.47 -13.75 -9.35
C GLU A 356 -10.41 -15.26 -9.07
N ARG A 357 -9.44 -15.94 -9.69
CA ARG A 357 -9.24 -17.39 -9.53
C ARG A 357 -9.07 -17.74 -8.07
N TYR A 358 -8.24 -16.96 -7.38
CA TYR A 358 -7.96 -17.18 -5.97
C TYR A 358 -9.16 -16.88 -5.08
N HIS A 359 -9.90 -15.80 -5.39
CA HIS A 359 -11.11 -15.44 -4.65
C HIS A 359 -12.16 -16.55 -4.70
N ASN A 360 -12.41 -17.10 -5.88
CA ASN A 360 -13.39 -18.17 -6.08
C ASN A 360 -13.00 -19.44 -5.30
N ARG A 361 -11.72 -19.83 -5.35
CA ARG A 361 -11.21 -20.97 -4.58
C ARG A 361 -11.42 -20.81 -3.06
N ILE A 362 -11.19 -19.61 -2.52
CA ILE A 362 -11.43 -19.36 -1.08
C ILE A 362 -12.91 -19.50 -0.73
N VAL A 363 -13.79 -19.00 -1.61
CA VAL A 363 -15.24 -19.08 -1.41
C VAL A 363 -15.69 -20.54 -1.43
N GLU A 364 -15.23 -21.33 -2.40
CA GLU A 364 -15.50 -22.78 -2.48
C GLU A 364 -15.02 -23.53 -1.23
N GLU A 365 -13.77 -23.31 -0.81
CA GLU A 365 -13.20 -23.93 0.41
C GLU A 365 -13.94 -23.52 1.70
N TYR A 366 -14.53 -22.32 1.73
CA TYR A 366 -15.35 -21.87 2.84
C TYR A 366 -16.73 -22.53 2.83
N GLU A 367 -17.39 -22.57 1.67
CA GLU A 367 -18.69 -23.23 1.51
C GLU A 367 -18.62 -24.71 1.86
N GLU A 368 -17.56 -25.41 1.44
CA GLU A 368 -17.33 -26.82 1.81
C GLU A 368 -17.18 -27.00 3.32
N ARG A 369 -16.41 -26.12 3.99
CA ARG A 369 -16.26 -26.18 5.45
C ARG A 369 -17.57 -25.94 6.17
N VAL A 370 -18.37 -24.98 5.70
CA VAL A 370 -19.71 -24.71 6.28
C VAL A 370 -20.63 -25.90 6.06
N ARG A 371 -20.65 -26.51 4.86
CA ARG A 371 -21.43 -27.74 4.60
C ARG A 371 -21.02 -28.86 5.55
N LYS A 372 -19.72 -29.10 5.75
CA LYS A 372 -19.22 -30.11 6.70
C LYS A 372 -19.66 -29.83 8.15
N HIS A 373 -19.71 -28.57 8.58
CA HIS A 373 -20.17 -28.19 9.92
C HIS A 373 -21.70 -28.21 10.10
N LEU A 374 -22.48 -28.22 9.01
CA LEU A 374 -23.94 -28.32 9.06
C LEU A 374 -24.43 -29.78 8.94
N LEU A 375 -23.57 -30.69 8.48
CA LEU A 375 -23.82 -32.13 8.36
C LEU A 375 -23.35 -32.94 9.59
N HIS A 376 -22.68 -32.28 10.54
CA HIS A 376 -22.32 -32.77 11.87
C HIS A 376 -23.05 -31.92 12.92
#